data_AF-A0A0R1LPI1-F1
#
_entry.id   AF-A0A0R1LPI1-F1
#
_cell.length_a   1.000
_cell.length_b   1.000
_cell.length_c   1.000
_cell.angle_alpha   90.00
_cell.angle_beta   90.00
_cell.angle_gamma   90.00
#
_symmetry.space_group_name_H-M   'P 1'
#
loop_
_entity.id
_entity.type
_entity.pdbx_description
1 polymer ?
#
loop_
_entity_poly.entity_id
_entity_poly.type
_entity_poly.pdbx_seq_one_letter_code
_entity_poly.pdbx_strand_id
1 'polypeptide(L)'
;MHKFKNQLKECQQVMAETTMDTLLVRINELAHKAKESELTAAEKAERADLRQQYLKLFRESFKSQVEMMQVYDKNGKEVTPEKVRQVQRGKGLRHD
;
A
#
# COMPACT_ATOMS: atom_id res chain seq x y z
N MET A 1 -28.56 3.34 13.11
CA MET A 1 -27.32 4.10 12.84
C MET A 1 -26.07 3.26 12.54
N HIS A 2 -25.98 1.98 12.93
CA HIS A 2 -24.78 1.15 12.68
C HIS A 2 -24.58 0.72 11.21
N LYS A 3 -25.65 0.53 10.43
CA LYS A 3 -25.56 0.16 9.00
C LYS A 3 -24.96 1.27 8.11
N PHE A 4 -25.26 2.54 8.41
CA PHE A 4 -24.74 3.70 7.66
C PHE A 4 -23.24 3.91 7.85
N LYS A 5 -22.71 3.64 9.06
CA LYS A 5 -21.27 3.74 9.34
C LYS A 5 -20.46 2.63 8.64
N ASN A 6 -21.05 1.45 8.43
CA ASN A 6 -20.43 0.38 7.65
C ASN A 6 -20.46 0.66 6.14
N GLN A 7 -21.59 1.12 5.59
CA GLN A 7 -21.66 1.53 4.19
C GLN A 7 -20.70 2.68 3.85
N LEU A 8 -20.50 3.64 4.76
CA LEU A 8 -19.51 4.70 4.55
C LEU A 8 -18.07 4.15 4.51
N LYS A 9 -17.73 3.17 5.35
CA LYS A 9 -16.42 2.51 5.35
C LYS A 9 -16.19 1.69 4.08
N GLU A 10 -17.19 0.95 3.61
CA GLU A 10 -17.14 0.18 2.37
C GLU A 10 -16.98 1.12 1.15
N CYS A 11 -17.73 2.23 1.08
CA CYS A 11 -17.54 3.24 0.03
C CYS A 11 -16.16 3.90 0.07
N GLN A 12 -15.61 4.19 1.27
CA GLN A 12 -14.25 4.74 1.39
C GLN A 12 -13.19 3.74 0.93
N GLN A 13 -13.40 2.44 1.15
CA GLN A 13 -12.48 1.39 0.71
C GLN A 13 -12.51 1.20 -0.81
N VAL A 14 -13.70 1.23 -1.42
CA VAL A 14 -13.87 1.17 -2.90
C VAL A 14 -13.28 2.41 -3.60
N MET A 15 -13.42 3.60 -3.00
CA MET A 15 -12.81 4.84 -3.52
C MET A 15 -11.28 4.86 -3.38
N ALA A 16 -10.71 4.18 -2.38
CA ALA A 16 -9.26 4.08 -2.20
C ALA A 16 -8.63 3.09 -3.20
N GLU A 17 -9.28 1.95 -3.48
CA GLU A 17 -8.80 0.97 -4.48
C GLU A 17 -8.74 1.57 -5.90
N THR A 18 -9.76 2.31 -6.29
CA THR A 18 -9.82 2.96 -7.62
C THR A 18 -8.67 3.95 -7.87
N THR A 19 -8.13 4.58 -6.83
CA THR A 19 -6.98 5.51 -6.99
C THR A 19 -5.66 4.79 -7.24
N MET A 20 -5.44 3.59 -6.69
CA MET A 20 -4.18 2.85 -6.87
C MET A 20 -4.14 2.19 -8.24
N ASP A 21 -5.25 1.60 -8.65
CA ASP A 21 -5.36 0.90 -9.92
C ASP A 21 -5.23 1.87 -11.10
N THR A 22 -5.81 3.07 -10.99
CA THR A 22 -5.68 4.12 -12.03
C THR A 22 -4.23 4.61 -12.18
N LEU A 23 -3.52 4.85 -11.08
CA LEU A 23 -2.10 5.20 -11.12
C LEU A 23 -1.27 4.07 -11.75
N LEU A 24 -1.55 2.82 -11.37
CA LEU A 24 -0.83 1.65 -11.88
C LEU A 24 -1.04 1.45 -13.38
N VAL A 25 -2.27 1.61 -13.88
CA VAL A 25 -2.59 1.55 -15.30
C VAL A 25 -1.75 2.56 -16.08
N ARG A 26 -1.72 3.83 -15.65
CA ARG A 26 -0.95 4.87 -16.34
C ARG A 26 0.56 4.61 -16.28
N ILE A 27 1.09 4.14 -15.14
CA ILE A 27 2.49 3.75 -15.01
C ILE A 27 2.84 2.61 -15.97
N ASN A 28 1.94 1.65 -16.15
CA ASN A 28 2.12 0.53 -17.06
C ASN A 28 2.07 0.98 -18.53
N GLU A 29 1.13 1.85 -18.91
CA GLU A 29 1.09 2.46 -20.25
C GLU A 29 2.42 3.13 -20.60
N LEU A 30 2.94 3.99 -19.71
CA LEU A 30 4.24 4.66 -19.90
C LEU A 30 5.40 3.65 -19.92
N ALA A 31 5.30 2.56 -19.16
CA ALA A 31 6.31 1.50 -19.16
C ALA A 31 6.30 0.68 -20.46
N HIS A 32 5.13 0.41 -21.04
CA HIS A 32 4.98 -0.23 -22.34
C HIS A 32 5.51 0.67 -23.44
N LYS A 33 5.12 1.95 -23.44
CA LYS A 33 5.64 2.94 -24.39
C LYS A 33 7.16 3.06 -24.33
N ALA A 34 7.75 3.03 -23.13
CA ALA A 34 9.21 3.04 -22.91
C ALA A 34 9.96 1.81 -23.44
N LYS A 35 9.27 0.67 -23.61
CA LYS A 35 9.86 -0.55 -24.19
C LYS A 35 9.87 -0.49 -25.71
N GLU A 36 8.85 0.12 -26.31
CA GLU A 36 8.70 0.24 -27.77
C GLU A 36 9.45 1.44 -28.33
N SER A 37 9.52 2.53 -27.57
CA SER A 37 10.10 3.81 -28.00
C SER A 37 10.71 4.57 -26.82
N GLU A 38 11.65 5.49 -27.08
CA GLU A 38 12.17 6.34 -26.02
C GLU A 38 11.10 7.30 -25.49
N LEU A 39 10.95 7.37 -24.16
CA LEU A 39 10.06 8.35 -23.53
C LEU A 39 10.63 9.76 -23.68
N THR A 40 9.74 10.72 -23.93
CA THR A 40 10.07 12.14 -23.86
C THR A 40 10.44 12.55 -22.43
N ALA A 41 11.14 13.68 -22.28
CA ALA A 41 11.50 14.20 -20.95
C ALA A 41 10.26 14.45 -20.07
N ALA A 42 9.16 14.93 -20.67
CA ALA A 42 7.89 15.16 -19.97
C ALA A 42 7.28 13.85 -19.45
N GLU A 43 7.23 12.80 -20.28
CA GLU A 43 6.69 11.49 -19.88
C GLU A 43 7.57 10.79 -18.83
N LYS A 44 8.89 10.99 -18.88
CA LYS A 44 9.80 10.50 -17.82
C LYS A 44 9.49 11.17 -16.48
N ALA A 45 9.25 12.49 -16.49
CA ALA A 45 8.86 13.23 -15.29
C ALA A 45 7.49 12.79 -14.77
N GLU A 46 6.49 12.67 -15.65
CA GLU A 46 5.16 12.15 -15.31
C GLU A 46 5.25 10.76 -14.67
N ARG A 47 5.98 9.83 -15.29
CA ARG A 47 6.18 8.48 -14.76
C ARG A 47 6.85 8.48 -13.39
N ALA A 48 7.82 9.37 -13.17
CA ALA A 48 8.52 9.48 -11.89
C ALA A 48 7.57 9.97 -10.79
N ASP A 49 6.76 10.99 -11.08
CA ASP A 49 5.78 11.54 -10.15
C ASP A 49 4.69 10.50 -9.80
N LEU A 50 4.09 9.86 -10.81
CA LEU A 50 3.10 8.81 -10.61
C LEU A 50 3.64 7.65 -9.74
N ARG A 51 4.90 7.26 -9.96
CA ARG A 51 5.56 6.23 -9.14
C ARG A 51 5.76 6.67 -7.69
N GLN A 52 6.11 7.93 -7.46
CA GLN A 52 6.24 8.45 -6.10
C GLN A 52 4.90 8.44 -5.37
N GLN A 53 3.83 8.87 -6.05
CA GLN A 53 2.47 8.84 -5.51
C GLN A 53 2.03 7.41 -5.17
N TYR A 54 2.19 6.47 -6.10
CA TYR A 54 1.88 5.05 -5.88
C TYR A 54 2.67 4.48 -4.70
N LEU A 55 4.00 4.71 -4.65
CA LEU A 55 4.83 4.19 -3.56
C LEU A 55 4.49 4.78 -2.19
N LYS A 56 4.02 6.02 -2.12
CA LYS A 56 3.56 6.62 -0.87
C LYS A 56 2.34 5.86 -0.35
N LEU A 57 1.34 5.69 -1.20
CA LEU A 57 0.07 5.06 -0.85
C LEU A 57 0.25 3.56 -0.57
N PHE A 58 1.10 2.89 -1.36
CA PHE A 58 1.50 1.50 -1.11
C PHE A 58 2.21 1.32 0.24
N ARG A 59 3.13 2.23 0.61
CA ARG A 59 3.83 2.13 1.91
C ARG A 59 2.88 2.32 3.09
N GLU A 60 1.92 3.23 2.96
CA GLU A 60 0.90 3.47 3.98
C GLU A 60 0.01 2.24 4.18
N SER A 61 -0.50 1.64 3.10
CA SER A 61 -1.32 0.44 3.19
C SER A 61 -0.53 -0.77 3.68
N PHE A 62 0.68 -0.99 3.15
CA PHE A 62 1.55 -2.09 3.55
C PHE A 62 1.95 -1.99 5.02
N LYS A 63 2.25 -0.79 5.52
CA LYS A 63 2.54 -0.58 6.94
C LYS A 63 1.38 -1.04 7.82
N SER A 64 0.15 -0.66 7.47
CA SER A 64 -1.04 -1.10 8.20
C SER A 64 -1.21 -2.62 8.18
N GLN A 65 -0.94 -3.27 7.04
CA GLN A 65 -1.03 -4.73 6.93
C GLN A 65 0.02 -5.44 7.80
N VAL A 66 1.28 -4.98 7.75
CA VAL A 66 2.38 -5.53 8.55
C VAL A 66 2.10 -5.39 10.04
N GLU A 67 1.53 -4.26 10.47
CA GLU A 67 1.16 -4.03 11.87
C GLU A 67 0.06 -4.97 12.38
N MET A 68 -0.75 -5.56 11.50
CA MET A 68 -1.83 -6.48 11.88
C MET A 68 -1.43 -7.96 11.85
N MET A 69 -0.27 -8.28 11.28
CA MET A 69 0.20 -9.66 11.12
C MET A 69 1.29 -10.02 12.15
N GLN A 70 1.37 -11.29 12.49
CA GLN A 70 2.50 -11.89 13.21
C GLN A 70 3.19 -12.90 12.29
N VAL A 71 4.51 -12.87 12.27
CA VAL A 71 5.31 -13.73 11.38
C VAL A 71 5.93 -14.84 12.23
N TYR A 72 5.72 -16.09 11.82
CA TYR A 72 6.26 -17.27 12.47
C TYR A 72 7.22 -18.00 11.52
N ASP A 73 8.29 -18.56 12.08
CA ASP A 73 9.20 -19.42 11.32
C ASP A 73 8.61 -20.83 11.13
N LYS A 74 9.29 -21.66 10.34
CA LYS A 74 8.91 -23.06 10.10
C LYS A 74 8.86 -23.94 11.35
N ASN A 75 9.45 -23.50 12.46
CA ASN A 75 9.47 -24.19 13.75
C ASN A 75 8.35 -23.67 14.68
N GLY A 76 7.52 -22.72 14.23
CA GLY A 76 6.45 -22.11 15.02
C GLY A 76 6.92 -21.02 15.98
N LYS A 77 8.17 -20.56 15.88
CA LYS A 77 8.67 -19.44 16.69
C LYS A 77 8.30 -18.12 16.04
N GLU A 78 7.74 -17.19 16.82
CA GLU A 78 7.47 -15.84 16.33
C GLU A 78 8.77 -15.11 16.00
N VAL A 79 8.91 -14.72 14.74
CA VAL A 79 10.03 -13.96 14.17
C VAL A 79 9.60 -12.58 13.67
N THR A 80 8.44 -12.09 14.13
CA THR A 80 8.02 -10.70 13.92
C THR A 80 9.15 -9.74 14.34
N PRO A 81 9.63 -8.84 13.46
CA PRO A 81 10.72 -7.93 13.79
C PRO A 81 10.41 -7.06 15.01
N GLU A 82 11.40 -6.79 15.86
CA GLU A 82 11.19 -6.05 17.12
C GLU A 82 10.57 -4.67 16.91
N LYS A 83 10.95 -3.98 15.82
CA LYS A 83 10.37 -2.68 15.45
C LYS A 83 8.85 -2.76 15.26
N VAL A 84 8.36 -3.84 14.66
CA VAL A 84 6.92 -4.05 14.43
C VAL A 84 6.23 -4.35 15.75
N ARG A 85 6.82 -5.20 16.60
CA ARG A 85 6.30 -5.49 17.95
C ARG A 85 6.15 -4.24 18.81
N GLN A 86 7.13 -3.35 18.79
CA GLN A 86 7.06 -2.07 19.52
C GLN A 86 5.90 -1.19 19.05
N VAL A 87 5.70 -1.09 17.73
CA VAL A 87 4.57 -0.34 17.16
C VAL A 87 3.24 -0.96 17.56
N GLN A 88 3.13 -2.29 17.53
CA GLN A 88 1.94 -3.03 17.96
C GLN A 88 1.62 -2.81 19.45
N ARG A 89 2.62 -2.84 20.33
CA ARG A 89 2.46 -2.53 21.76
C ARG A 89 1.99 -1.08 21.98
N GLY A 90 2.60 -0.11 21.28
CA GLY A 90 2.20 1.29 21.36
C GLY A 90 0.77 1.54 20.90
N LYS A 91 0.23 0.68 20.03
CA LYS A 91 -1.17 0.71 19.56
C LYS A 91 -2.13 -0.17 20.38
N GLY A 92 -1.63 -0.88 21.40
CA GLY A 92 -2.44 -1.80 22.21
C GLY A 92 -2.88 -3.07 21.47
N LEU A 93 -2.25 -3.42 20.35
CA LEU A 93 -2.56 -4.62 19.56
C LEU A 93 -1.89 -5.89 20.12
N ARG A 94 -0.96 -5.73 21.06
CA ARG A 94 -0.22 -6.80 21.74
C ARG A 94 -0.10 -6.46 23.23
N HIS A 95 -0.17 -7.48 24.08
CA HIS A 95 -0.18 -7.36 25.55
C HIS A 95 0.89 -8.20 26.24
N ASP A 96 1.76 -8.84 25.46
CA ASP A 96 2.93 -9.59 25.90
C ASP A 96 4.18 -8.71 26.10
#